data_AF-A0A6G4UDY5-F1
#
_entry.id   AF-A0A6G4UDY5-F1
#
_cell.length_a   1.000
_cell.length_b   1.000
_cell.length_c   1.000
_cell.angle_alpha   90.00
_cell.angle_beta   90.00
_cell.angle_gamma   90.00
#
_symmetry.space_group_name_H-M   'P 1'
#
loop_
_entity.id
_entity.type
_entity.pdbx_description
1 polymer ?
#
loop_
_entity_poly.entity_id
_entity_poly.type
_entity_poly.pdbx_seq_one_letter_code
_entity_poly.pdbx_strand_id
1 'polypeptide(L)'
;MKVHVELSGGDKVEGVDKSPVTVHLKGESAENALHVPVESLLAAPSGGFAVQVVEGGKARDVKVELGLFANGRVEVKGPGLKAGMKVGVPKT
;
A
#
# COMPACT_ATOMS: atom_id res chain seq x y z
N MET A 1 -14.85 2.61 -17.22
CA MET A 1 -14.00 3.80 -17.44
C MET A 1 -13.45 3.73 -18.86
N LYS A 2 -13.65 4.77 -19.68
CA LYS A 2 -13.12 4.84 -21.05
C LYS A 2 -11.97 5.84 -21.05
N VAL A 3 -10.81 5.46 -21.58
CA VAL A 3 -9.62 6.31 -21.68
C VAL A 3 -9.42 6.68 -23.15
N HIS A 4 -9.33 7.98 -23.44
CA HIS A 4 -9.00 8.50 -24.76
C HIS A 4 -7.57 9.04 -24.73
N VAL A 5 -6.77 8.73 -25.74
CA VAL A 5 -5.37 9.16 -25.85
C VAL A 5 -5.19 9.81 -27.21
N GLU A 6 -4.67 11.04 -27.22
CA GLU A 6 -4.42 11.81 -28.43
C GLU A 6 -2.97 12.30 -28.42
N LEU A 7 -2.33 12.29 -29.58
CA LEU A 7 -1.02 12.90 -29.77
C LEU A 7 -1.21 14.41 -29.92
N SER A 8 -0.56 15.20 -29.07
CA SER A 8 -0.56 16.66 -29.22
C SER A 8 0.22 17.07 -30.48
N GLY A 9 -0.38 17.92 -31.32
CA GLY A 9 0.24 18.38 -32.57
C GLY A 9 0.29 17.34 -33.68
N GLY A 10 -0.75 16.49 -33.79
CA GLY A 10 -0.82 15.38 -34.74
C GLY A 10 -0.56 15.76 -36.20
N ASP A 11 -0.87 16.99 -36.59
CA ASP A 11 -0.59 17.58 -37.92
C ASP A 11 0.92 17.73 -38.23
N LYS A 12 1.81 17.53 -37.25
CA LYS A 12 3.27 17.52 -37.42
C LYS A 12 3.87 16.10 -37.43
N VAL A 13 3.03 15.07 -37.32
CA VAL A 13 3.45 13.68 -37.19
C VAL A 13 2.88 12.89 -38.37
N GLU A 14 3.75 12.43 -39.27
CA GLU A 14 3.37 11.62 -40.43
C GLU A 14 3.77 10.15 -40.24
N GLY A 15 3.01 9.22 -40.84
CA GLY A 15 3.40 7.81 -40.93
C GLY A 15 3.17 6.94 -39.68
N VAL A 16 2.41 7.41 -38.68
CA VAL A 16 2.04 6.61 -37.50
C VAL A 16 0.75 5.84 -37.79
N ASP A 17 0.87 4.56 -38.15
CA ASP A 17 -0.28 3.64 -38.27
C ASP A 17 -0.65 3.06 -36.88
N LYS A 18 0.36 2.65 -36.10
CA LYS A 18 0.20 2.15 -34.72
C LYS A 18 1.40 2.55 -33.86
N SER A 19 1.14 3.03 -32.65
CA SER A 19 2.16 3.26 -31.62
C SER A 19 1.70 2.66 -30.30
N PRO A 20 2.48 1.77 -29.66
CA PRO A 20 2.15 1.29 -28.32
C PRO A 20 2.19 2.47 -27.34
N VAL A 21 1.17 2.56 -26.49
CA VAL A 21 1.10 3.54 -25.41
C VAL A 21 0.86 2.83 -24.08
N THR A 22 1.45 3.34 -23.02
CA THR A 22 1.23 2.86 -21.66
C THR A 22 0.55 3.97 -20.86
N VAL A 23 -0.63 3.69 -20.34
CA VAL A 23 -1.38 4.62 -19.48
C VAL A 23 -1.25 4.15 -18.04
N HIS A 24 -0.69 5.00 -17.18
CA HIS A 24 -0.66 4.78 -15.75
C HIS A 24 -1.79 5.56 -15.09
N LEU A 25 -2.75 4.84 -14.51
CA LEU A 25 -3.87 5.43 -13.77
C LEU A 25 -3.57 5.32 -12.28
N LYS A 26 -3.68 6.43 -11.55
CA LYS A 26 -3.57 6.39 -10.09
C LYS A 26 -4.84 5.75 -9.53
N GLY A 27 -4.67 4.68 -8.75
CA GLY A 27 -5.74 4.06 -7.99
C GLY A 27 -6.09 4.85 -6.74
N GLU A 28 -6.73 4.19 -5.78
CA GLU A 28 -6.97 4.77 -4.46
C GLU A 28 -5.65 5.11 -3.75
N SER A 29 -5.68 6.14 -2.90
CA SER A 29 -4.55 6.52 -2.05
C SER A 29 -5.03 6.91 -0.67
N ALA A 30 -4.32 6.44 0.36
CA ALA A 30 -4.52 6.83 1.74
C ALA A 30 -3.46 7.86 2.14
N GLU A 31 -3.90 9.07 2.47
CA GLU A 31 -3.03 10.17 2.88
C GLU A 31 -2.84 10.17 4.40
N ASN A 32 -1.64 10.50 4.87
CA ASN A 32 -1.29 10.56 6.30
C ASN A 32 -1.59 9.25 7.07
N ALA A 33 -1.43 8.10 6.40
CA ALA A 33 -1.75 6.79 6.94
C ALA A 33 -0.53 6.06 7.53
N LEU A 34 -0.73 5.39 8.68
CA LEU A 34 0.22 4.40 9.17
C LEU A 34 0.12 3.15 8.29
N HIS A 35 1.25 2.64 7.84
CA HIS A 35 1.27 1.50 6.94
C HIS A 35 2.49 0.61 7.15
N VAL A 36 2.27 -0.70 7.09
CA VAL A 36 3.28 -1.73 7.36
C VAL A 36 3.43 -2.67 6.17
N PRO A 37 4.54 -3.43 6.05
CA PRO A 37 4.61 -4.52 5.09
C PRO A 37 3.50 -5.54 5.35
N VAL A 38 2.93 -6.10 4.29
CA VAL A 38 1.85 -7.11 4.42
C VAL A 38 2.34 -8.33 5.22
N GLU A 39 3.61 -8.68 5.08
CA GLU A 39 4.26 -9.80 5.74
C GLU A 39 4.41 -9.61 7.25
N SER A 40 4.19 -8.39 7.77
CA SER A 40 4.20 -8.13 9.22
C SER A 40 2.89 -8.44 9.92
N LEU A 41 1.82 -8.74 9.17
CA LEU A 41 0.51 -9.05 9.73
C LEU A 41 0.50 -10.44 10.38
N LEU A 42 -0.04 -10.49 11.60
CA LEU A 42 -0.30 -11.70 12.36
C LEU A 42 -1.80 -11.97 12.40
N ALA A 43 -2.18 -13.25 12.36
CA ALA A 43 -3.54 -13.64 12.69
C ALA A 43 -3.73 -13.52 14.22
N ALA A 44 -4.68 -12.69 14.65
CA ALA A 44 -4.96 -12.52 16.07
C ALA A 44 -5.78 -13.71 16.62
N PRO A 45 -5.49 -14.24 17.82
CA PRO A 45 -6.24 -15.36 18.40
C PRO A 45 -7.75 -15.09 18.56
N SER A 46 -8.12 -13.81 18.78
CA SER A 46 -9.50 -13.34 18.87
C SER A 46 -10.21 -13.20 17.51
N GLY A 47 -9.56 -13.59 16.41
CA GLY A 47 -9.93 -13.21 15.06
C GLY A 47 -9.44 -11.81 14.66
N GLY A 48 -9.31 -11.60 13.35
CA GLY A 48 -8.75 -10.40 12.74
C GLY A 48 -7.23 -10.41 12.69
N PHE A 49 -6.64 -9.21 12.61
CA PHE A 49 -5.21 -9.03 12.39
C PHE A 49 -4.53 -8.27 13.53
N ALA A 50 -3.25 -8.54 13.72
CA ALA A 50 -2.38 -7.81 14.64
C ALA A 50 -1.04 -7.50 13.97
N VAL A 51 -0.31 -6.54 14.52
CA VAL A 51 1.11 -6.29 14.21
C VAL A 51 1.91 -6.45 15.49
N GLN A 52 3.10 -7.03 15.38
CA GLN A 52 4.01 -7.11 16.51
C GLN A 52 4.85 -5.84 16.60
N VAL A 53 4.58 -4.99 17.59
CA VAL A 53 5.36 -3.78 17.85
C VAL A 53 6.58 -4.12 18.69
N VAL A 54 7.75 -3.63 18.27
CA VAL A 54 9.03 -3.85 18.95
C VAL A 54 9.52 -2.55 19.58
N GLU A 55 9.65 -2.54 20.90
CA GLU A 55 10.05 -1.37 21.69
C GLU A 55 10.90 -1.80 22.90
N GLY A 56 12.03 -1.14 23.13
CA GLY A 56 12.90 -1.42 24.28
C GLY A 56 13.39 -2.88 24.36
N GLY A 57 13.56 -3.55 23.22
CA GLY A 57 13.95 -4.97 23.16
C GLY A 57 12.83 -5.96 23.46
N LYS A 58 11.58 -5.50 23.64
CA LYS A 58 10.40 -6.34 23.86
C LYS A 58 9.46 -6.25 22.65
N ALA A 59 8.74 -7.33 22.41
CA ALA A 59 7.71 -7.40 21.38
C ALA A 59 6.33 -7.51 22.05
N ARG A 60 5.33 -6.81 21.50
CA ARG A 60 3.93 -6.94 21.89
C ARG A 60 3.03 -6.93 20.67
N ASP A 61 1.99 -7.75 20.69
CA ASP A 61 1.03 -7.79 19.60
C ASP A 61 -0.02 -6.71 19.80
N VAL A 62 -0.31 -5.95 18.75
CA VAL A 62 -1.30 -4.89 18.73
C VAL A 62 -2.33 -5.23 17.68
N LYS A 63 -3.59 -5.41 18.10
CA LYS A 63 -4.70 -5.62 17.18
C LYS A 63 -4.86 -4.41 16.25
N VAL A 64 -5.09 -4.68 14.97
CA VAL A 64 -5.23 -3.64 13.96
C VAL A 64 -6.48 -3.83 13.12
N GLU A 65 -7.04 -2.70 12.69
CA GLU A 65 -7.95 -2.58 11.57
C GLU A 65 -7.12 -2.32 10.31
N LEU A 66 -7.48 -2.99 9.21
CA LEU A 66 -6.79 -2.87 7.94
C LEU A 66 -7.53 -1.90 7.02
N GLY A 67 -6.78 -1.08 6.30
CA GLY A 67 -7.27 -0.17 5.27
C GLY A 67 -6.78 -0.56 3.88
N LEU A 68 -6.33 0.44 3.11
CA LEU A 68 -5.86 0.24 1.74
C LEU A 68 -4.61 -0.64 1.66
N PHE A 69 -4.63 -1.59 0.73
CA PHE A 69 -3.47 -2.38 0.32
C PHE A 69 -2.88 -1.80 -0.97
N ALA A 70 -1.59 -1.50 -0.96
CA ALA A 70 -0.88 -1.02 -2.14
C ALA A 70 0.62 -1.27 -2.02
N ASN A 71 1.27 -1.65 -3.12
CA ASN A 71 2.73 -1.78 -3.22
C ASN A 71 3.38 -2.67 -2.13
N GLY A 72 2.77 -3.81 -1.82
CA GLY A 72 3.26 -4.73 -0.77
C GLY A 72 3.07 -4.22 0.66
N ARG A 73 2.26 -3.18 0.85
CA ARG A 73 1.97 -2.56 2.14
C ARG A 73 0.48 -2.46 2.39
N VAL A 74 0.14 -2.29 3.65
CA VAL A 74 -1.24 -2.18 4.14
C VAL A 74 -1.36 -1.03 5.13
N GLU A 75 -2.36 -0.19 4.97
CA GLU A 75 -2.76 0.79 5.97
C GLU A 75 -3.27 0.08 7.22
N VAL A 76 -2.85 0.56 8.40
CA VAL A 76 -3.26 0.01 9.68
C VAL A 76 -3.70 1.09 10.65
N LYS A 77 -4.75 0.80 11.41
CA LYS A 77 -5.19 1.59 12.57
C LYS A 77 -5.23 0.68 13.78
N GLY A 78 -4.76 1.18 14.91
CA GLY A 78 -4.73 0.39 16.14
C GLY A 78 -4.38 1.23 17.35
N PRO A 79 -4.81 0.81 18.55
CA PRO A 79 -4.62 1.58 19.76
C PRO A 79 -3.13 1.76 20.07
N GLY A 80 -2.73 3.01 20.22
CA GLY A 80 -1.35 3.37 20.58
C GLY A 80 -0.32 3.21 19.46
N LEU A 81 -0.74 2.94 18.21
CA LEU A 81 0.18 2.97 17.06
C LEU A 81 0.54 4.41 16.68
N LYS A 82 1.81 4.64 16.36
CA LYS A 82 2.35 5.93 15.91
C LYS A 82 3.39 5.72 14.82
N ALA A 83 3.59 6.74 13.99
CA ALA A 83 4.64 6.75 13.00
C ALA A 83 6.03 6.57 13.66
N GLY A 84 6.91 5.84 13.00
CA GLY A 84 8.27 5.54 13.50
C GLY A 84 8.37 4.34 14.44
N MET A 85 7.26 3.74 14.87
CA MET A 85 7.29 2.47 15.60
C MET A 85 7.84 1.34 14.73
N LYS A 86 8.65 0.45 15.32
CA LYS A 86 9.16 -0.73 14.64
C LYS A 86 8.15 -1.86 14.75
N VAL A 87 7.94 -2.55 13.63
CA VAL A 87 7.12 -3.77 13.59
C VAL A 87 7.99 -4.97 13.23
N GLY A 88 7.70 -6.11 13.86
CA GLY A 88 8.32 -7.40 13.55
C GLY A 88 7.77 -7.96 12.25
N VAL A 89 8.65 -8.59 11.45
CA VAL A 89 8.26 -9.46 10.33
C VAL A 89 8.58 -10.88 10.76
N PRO A 90 7.58 -11.76 10.90
CA PRO A 90 7.80 -13.16 11.23
C PRO A 90 8.74 -13.80 10.20
N LYS A 91 9.73 -14.55 10.69
CA LYS A 91 10.55 -15.42 9.85
C LYS A 91 9.93 -16.80 9.91
N THR A 92 9.52 -17.32 8.76
CA THR A 92 9.30 -18.74 8.54
C THR A 92 10.63 -19.47 8.46
#